data_AF-A0A3S3QMM1-F1
#
_entry.id   AF-A0A3S3QMM1-F1
#
_cell.length_a   1.000
_cell.length_b   1.000
_cell.length_c   1.000
_cell.angle_alpha   90.00
_cell.angle_beta   90.00
_cell.angle_gamma   90.00
#
_symmetry.space_group_name_H-M   'P 1'
#
loop_
_entity.id
_entity.type
_entity.pdbx_description
1 polymer ?
#
loop_
_entity_poly.entity_id
_entity_poly.type
_entity_poly.pdbx_seq_one_letter_code
_entity_poly.pdbx_strand_id
1 'polypeptide(L)'
;MELVMESPLCQLVYASQSTFASSDPKSGIDLEVGRILGQSRRNNPRLGIGGVLYYGDGHFFQVLEGPRSAVQSLYDSIRQDPRHCNSTVLSHAMIKDRVFGDWSMKYIPADPAVKAQLRQYCHGRFDPFAFDQSMIERMVNLLNRSQSLDQPEPAPSPAPASGWRKIWSWLRLPGLDRGV
;
A
#
# COMPACT_ATOMS: atom_id res chain seq x y z
N MET A 1 27.02 24.01 -9.26
CA MET A 1 26.89 22.93 -8.26
C MET A 1 25.48 23.05 -7.72
N GLU A 2 24.54 22.39 -8.37
CA GLU A 2 23.12 22.45 -8.00
C GLU A 2 22.96 21.61 -6.75
N LEU A 3 22.63 22.25 -5.62
CA LEU A 3 22.25 21.55 -4.41
C LEU A 3 21.04 20.70 -4.81
N VAL A 4 21.19 19.39 -4.89
CA VAL A 4 20.04 18.48 -4.95
C VAL A 4 19.34 18.62 -3.61
N MET A 5 18.44 19.60 -3.50
CA MET A 5 17.58 19.75 -2.35
C MET A 5 16.71 18.50 -2.31
N GLU A 6 16.99 17.62 -1.35
CA GLU A 6 16.15 16.44 -1.12
C GLU A 6 14.70 16.91 -0.99
N SER A 7 13.86 16.44 -1.92
CA SER A 7 12.46 16.81 -1.93
C SER A 7 11.84 16.35 -0.60
N PRO A 8 11.14 17.24 0.12
CA PRO A 8 10.70 16.92 1.47
C PRO A 8 9.69 15.76 1.44
N LEU A 9 9.71 14.95 2.49
CA LEU A 9 8.86 13.77 2.61
C LEU A 9 7.39 14.18 2.75
N CYS A 10 6.51 13.59 1.94
CA CYS A 10 5.07 13.84 2.03
C CYS A 10 4.28 12.54 2.09
N GLN A 11 3.05 12.66 2.58
CA GLN A 11 2.01 11.64 2.54
C GLN A 11 0.85 12.17 1.68
N LEU A 12 0.46 11.41 0.66
CA LEU A 12 -0.71 11.67 -0.17
C LEU A 12 -1.70 10.53 0.03
N VAL A 13 -2.91 10.87 0.46
CA VAL A 13 -4.04 9.94 0.59
C VAL A 13 -5.03 10.26 -0.50
N TYR A 14 -5.40 9.26 -1.29
CA TYR A 14 -6.40 9.44 -2.34
C TYR A 14 -7.37 8.26 -2.40
N ALA A 15 -8.54 8.52 -2.98
CA ALA A 15 -9.54 7.51 -3.29
C ALA A 15 -9.94 7.54 -4.77
N SER A 16 -10.45 6.41 -5.26
CA SER A 16 -10.94 6.27 -6.64
C SER A 16 -11.88 5.06 -6.76
N GLN A 17 -12.59 4.95 -7.88
CA GLN A 17 -13.52 3.86 -8.18
C GLN A 17 -12.88 2.88 -9.16
N SER A 18 -12.98 1.58 -8.93
CA SER A 18 -12.55 0.60 -9.94
C SER A 18 -13.46 0.61 -11.16
N THR A 19 -12.88 0.45 -12.34
CA THR A 19 -13.64 0.31 -13.60
C THR A 19 -13.95 -1.14 -13.95
N PHE A 20 -13.51 -2.08 -13.13
CA PHE A 20 -13.78 -3.51 -13.24
C PHE A 20 -14.75 -3.98 -12.15
N ALA A 21 -15.47 -5.07 -12.42
CA ALA A 21 -16.37 -5.67 -11.46
C ALA A 21 -15.56 -6.33 -10.33
N SER A 22 -15.92 -6.04 -9.08
CA SER A 22 -15.33 -6.73 -7.93
C SER A 22 -15.65 -8.22 -8.01
N SER A 23 -14.62 -9.05 -7.91
CA SER A 23 -14.77 -10.50 -7.74
C SER A 23 -15.49 -10.84 -6.42
N ASP A 24 -16.06 -12.06 -6.31
CA ASP A 24 -16.68 -12.55 -5.07
C ASP A 24 -15.66 -12.46 -3.92
N PRO A 25 -16.00 -11.86 -2.76
CA PRO A 25 -15.12 -11.82 -1.59
C PRO A 25 -14.57 -13.17 -1.14
N LYS A 26 -15.22 -14.28 -1.51
CA LYS A 26 -14.76 -15.66 -1.24
C LYS A 26 -13.69 -16.16 -2.21
N SER A 27 -13.47 -15.47 -3.33
CA SER A 27 -12.52 -15.85 -4.39
C SER A 27 -11.09 -15.34 -4.15
N GLY A 28 -10.82 -14.67 -3.02
CA GLY A 28 -9.51 -14.15 -2.69
C GLY A 28 -9.29 -12.72 -3.20
N ILE A 29 -8.03 -12.37 -3.50
CA ILE A 29 -7.67 -11.04 -4.01
C ILE A 29 -8.14 -10.93 -5.46
N ASP A 30 -8.82 -9.83 -5.79
CA ASP A 30 -9.19 -9.53 -7.16
C ASP A 30 -7.95 -9.50 -8.08
N LEU A 31 -8.03 -10.14 -9.26
CA LEU A 31 -6.89 -10.29 -10.17
C LEU A 31 -6.31 -8.93 -10.61
N GLU A 32 -7.15 -7.94 -10.85
CA GLU A 32 -6.68 -6.60 -11.23
C GLU A 32 -5.99 -5.90 -10.07
N VAL A 33 -6.52 -6.06 -8.85
CA VAL A 33 -5.87 -5.56 -7.63
C VAL A 33 -4.50 -6.23 -7.43
N GLY A 34 -4.41 -7.54 -7.65
CA GLY A 34 -3.15 -8.29 -7.63
C GLY A 34 -2.12 -7.74 -8.63
N ARG A 35 -2.55 -7.41 -9.86
CA ARG A 35 -1.71 -6.79 -10.90
C ARG A 35 -1.22 -5.39 -10.48
N ILE A 36 -2.10 -4.56 -9.92
CA ILE A 36 -1.76 -3.23 -9.39
C ILE A 36 -0.69 -3.34 -8.29
N LEU A 37 -0.88 -4.28 -7.36
CA LEU A 37 0.08 -4.52 -6.26
C LEU A 37 1.43 -5.02 -6.78
N GLY A 38 1.43 -5.95 -7.73
CA GLY A 38 2.65 -6.44 -8.37
C GLY A 38 3.42 -5.32 -9.05
N GLN A 39 2.72 -4.42 -9.75
CA GLN A 39 3.37 -3.26 -10.38
C GLN A 39 3.91 -2.27 -9.35
N SER A 40 3.13 -1.96 -8.32
CA SER A 40 3.51 -1.03 -7.24
C SER A 40 4.75 -1.51 -6.50
N ARG A 41 4.78 -2.80 -6.10
CA ARG A 41 5.91 -3.40 -5.37
C ARG A 41 7.20 -3.42 -6.19
N ARG A 42 7.11 -3.50 -7.53
CA ARG A 42 8.28 -3.42 -8.42
C ARG A 42 8.78 -1.99 -8.66
N ASN A 43 7.87 -1.03 -8.81
CA ASN A 43 8.20 0.33 -9.21
C ASN A 43 8.54 1.23 -8.03
N ASN A 44 7.73 1.20 -6.97
CA ASN A 44 7.76 2.18 -5.90
C ASN A 44 9.12 2.25 -5.17
N PRO A 45 9.83 1.12 -4.88
CA PRO A 45 11.12 1.19 -4.21
C PRO A 45 12.16 2.03 -4.96
N ARG A 46 12.17 1.96 -6.30
CA ARG A 46 13.11 2.72 -7.15
C ARG A 46 12.87 4.23 -7.11
N LEU A 47 11.67 4.62 -6.72
CA LEU A 47 11.26 6.02 -6.57
C LEU A 47 11.33 6.49 -5.11
N GLY A 48 11.76 5.61 -4.18
CA GLY A 48 11.70 5.88 -2.75
C GLY A 48 10.26 6.08 -2.27
N ILE A 49 9.29 5.37 -2.85
CA ILE A 49 7.88 5.45 -2.49
C ILE A 49 7.46 4.19 -1.74
N GLY A 50 6.67 4.37 -0.69
CA GLY A 50 6.02 3.30 0.06
C GLY A 50 4.56 3.65 0.37
N GLY A 51 3.89 2.78 1.11
CA GLY A 51 2.53 3.05 1.59
C GLY A 51 1.62 1.82 1.64
N VAL A 52 0.31 2.05 1.57
CA VAL A 52 -0.72 1.02 1.66
C VAL A 52 -1.82 1.22 0.63
N LEU A 53 -2.34 0.11 0.11
CA LEU A 53 -3.53 0.03 -0.72
C LEU A 53 -4.62 -0.77 0.00
N TYR A 54 -5.80 -0.18 0.13
CA TYR A 54 -7.02 -0.86 0.53
C TYR A 54 -8.01 -0.86 -0.64
N TYR A 55 -8.68 -2.00 -0.85
CA TYR A 55 -9.72 -2.15 -1.85
C TYR A 55 -10.94 -2.85 -1.22
N GLY A 56 -12.12 -2.25 -1.38
CA GLY A 56 -13.40 -2.78 -0.90
C GLY A 56 -14.55 -2.04 -1.57
N ASP A 57 -15.71 -2.69 -1.71
CA ASP A 57 -16.93 -2.10 -2.28
C ASP A 57 -16.72 -1.34 -3.61
N GLY A 58 -15.78 -1.79 -4.46
CA GLY A 58 -15.44 -1.14 -5.73
C GLY A 58 -14.62 0.15 -5.61
N HIS A 59 -14.11 0.47 -4.42
CA HIS A 59 -13.34 1.66 -4.14
C HIS A 59 -11.91 1.34 -3.73
N PHE A 60 -10.98 2.16 -4.19
CA PHE A 60 -9.60 2.20 -3.71
C PHE A 60 -9.43 3.31 -2.68
N PHE A 61 -8.65 3.03 -1.65
CA PHE A 61 -8.06 4.03 -0.76
C PHE A 61 -6.58 3.71 -0.64
N GLN A 62 -5.74 4.65 -1.08
CA GLN A 62 -4.31 4.45 -1.12
C GLN A 62 -3.59 5.59 -0.42
N VAL A 63 -2.59 5.21 0.36
CA VAL A 63 -1.62 6.13 0.95
C VAL A 63 -0.30 5.96 0.22
N LEU A 64 0.29 7.06 -0.22
CA LEU A 64 1.62 7.13 -0.83
C LEU A 64 2.53 8.00 0.04
N GLU A 65 3.70 7.48 0.39
CA GLU A 65 4.71 8.18 1.18
C GLU A 65 6.04 8.21 0.45
N GLY A 66 6.68 9.38 0.38
CA GLY A 66 7.97 9.50 -0.30
C GLY A 66 8.35 10.95 -0.59
N PRO A 67 9.45 11.19 -1.34
CA PRO A 67 9.82 12.53 -1.77
C PRO A 67 8.66 13.18 -2.53
N ARG A 68 8.29 14.41 -2.19
CA ARG A 68 7.11 15.09 -2.74
C ARG A 68 7.00 15.05 -4.25
N SER A 69 8.10 15.30 -4.95
CA SER A 69 8.17 15.28 -6.42
C SER A 69 7.90 13.87 -6.99
N ALA A 70 8.43 12.84 -6.35
CA ALA A 70 8.24 11.45 -6.75
C ALA A 70 6.80 11.00 -6.51
N VAL A 71 6.22 11.33 -5.34
CA VAL A 71 4.82 11.03 -5.01
C VAL A 71 3.86 11.71 -5.99
N GLN A 72 4.09 12.99 -6.30
CA GLN A 72 3.27 13.73 -7.26
C GLN A 72 3.34 13.10 -8.66
N SER A 73 4.55 12.83 -9.16
CA SER A 73 4.74 12.22 -10.49
C SER A 73 4.11 10.83 -10.59
N LEU A 74 4.22 10.03 -9.53
CA LEU A 74 3.56 8.73 -9.46
C LEU A 74 2.03 8.89 -9.45
N TYR A 75 1.50 9.80 -8.64
CA TYR A 75 0.06 10.04 -8.59
C TYR A 75 -0.50 10.53 -9.93
N ASP A 76 0.21 11.41 -10.64
CA ASP A 76 -0.19 11.88 -11.98
C ASP A 76 -0.23 10.74 -13.01
N SER A 77 0.68 9.75 -12.86
CA SER A 77 0.67 8.53 -13.67
C SER A 77 -0.48 7.61 -13.28
N ILE A 78 -0.73 7.44 -11.98
CA ILE A 78 -1.83 6.63 -11.45
C ILE A 78 -3.16 7.17 -11.96
N ARG A 79 -3.40 8.49 -11.91
CA ARG A 79 -4.66 9.12 -12.37
C ARG A 79 -5.08 8.79 -13.80
N GLN A 80 -4.14 8.34 -14.63
CA GLN A 80 -4.38 7.97 -16.03
C GLN A 80 -4.59 6.46 -16.23
N ASP A 81 -4.48 5.67 -15.16
CA ASP A 81 -4.65 4.22 -15.23
C ASP A 81 -6.11 3.87 -15.57
N PRO A 82 -6.38 3.09 -16.63
CA PRO A 82 -7.75 2.80 -17.04
C PRO A 82 -8.51 1.88 -16.07
N ARG A 83 -7.83 1.27 -15.09
CA ARG A 83 -8.43 0.36 -14.11
C ARG A 83 -9.21 1.08 -13.02
N HIS A 84 -9.16 2.41 -12.98
CA HIS A 84 -9.93 3.21 -12.04
C HIS A 84 -10.36 4.57 -12.63
N CYS A 85 -11.34 5.20 -11.99
CA CYS A 85 -11.84 6.52 -12.35
C CYS A 85 -12.18 7.34 -11.08
N ASN A 86 -12.61 8.58 -11.26
CA ASN A 86 -13.03 9.48 -10.17
C ASN A 86 -11.98 9.62 -9.05
N SER A 87 -10.71 9.76 -9.44
CA SER A 87 -9.60 9.91 -8.49
C SER A 87 -9.66 11.27 -7.77
N THR A 88 -9.69 11.22 -6.44
CA THR A 88 -9.79 12.40 -5.57
C THR A 88 -8.73 12.32 -4.47
N VAL A 89 -7.96 13.39 -4.30
CA VAL A 89 -7.05 13.54 -3.16
C VAL A 89 -7.89 13.85 -1.91
N LEU A 90 -7.75 13.01 -0.90
CA LEU A 90 -8.46 13.13 0.37
C LEU A 90 -7.63 13.91 1.40
N SER A 91 -6.32 13.72 1.39
CA SER A 91 -5.38 14.43 2.27
C SER A 91 -4.01 14.50 1.63
N HIS A 92 -3.29 15.60 1.88
CA HIS A 92 -1.90 15.77 1.47
C HIS A 92 -1.15 16.54 2.56
N ALA A 93 -0.16 15.89 3.16
CA ALA A 93 0.59 16.46 4.28
C ALA A 93 2.10 16.26 4.11
N MET A 94 2.87 17.20 4.62
CA MET A 94 4.30 17.02 4.85
C MET A 94 4.50 16.20 6.12
N ILE A 95 5.35 15.18 6.07
CA ILE A 95 5.60 14.28 7.20
C ILE A 95 7.09 14.26 7.54
N LYS A 96 7.41 14.02 8.81
CA LYS A 96 8.81 13.89 9.26
C LYS A 96 9.34 12.48 9.04
N ASP A 97 8.49 11.49 9.28
CA ASP A 97 8.81 10.07 9.23
C ASP A 97 7.69 9.31 8.51
N ARG A 98 8.05 8.19 7.85
CA ARG A 98 7.09 7.31 7.17
C ARG A 98 6.16 6.64 8.18
N VAL A 99 4.85 6.72 7.96
CA VAL A 99 3.86 6.02 8.79
C VAL A 99 3.85 4.53 8.48
N PHE A 100 4.06 4.16 7.22
CA PHE A 100 4.01 2.78 6.74
C PHE A 100 5.40 2.16 6.55
N GLY A 101 6.45 2.70 7.18
CA GLY A 101 7.82 2.14 7.14
C GLY A 101 8.38 1.93 5.71
N ASP A 102 9.19 0.88 5.54
CA ASP A 102 9.84 0.52 4.25
C ASP A 102 8.95 -0.33 3.33
N TRP A 103 7.63 -0.36 3.57
CA TRP A 103 6.71 -1.15 2.78
C TRP A 103 6.54 -0.52 1.39
N SER A 104 6.99 -1.24 0.35
CA SER A 104 6.86 -0.79 -1.03
C SER A 104 5.40 -0.56 -1.45
N MET A 105 4.50 -1.46 -1.03
CA MET A 105 3.05 -1.28 -1.03
C MET A 105 2.39 -2.41 -0.22
N LYS A 106 1.93 -2.09 0.98
CA LYS A 106 1.14 -3.00 1.82
C LYS A 106 -0.26 -3.17 1.22
N TYR A 107 -0.79 -4.39 1.25
CA TYR A 107 -2.17 -4.67 0.84
C TYR A 107 -2.93 -5.26 2.00
N ILE A 108 -4.15 -4.78 2.21
CA ILE A 108 -5.01 -5.22 3.29
C ILE A 108 -6.33 -5.67 2.66
N PRO A 109 -6.52 -6.97 2.39
CA PRO A 109 -7.80 -7.47 1.93
C PRO A 109 -8.82 -7.27 3.04
N ALA A 110 -10.07 -6.97 2.67
CA ALA A 110 -11.24 -6.72 3.51
C ALA A 110 -11.13 -7.18 5.00
N ASP A 111 -10.37 -6.41 5.79
CA ASP A 111 -9.94 -6.77 7.14
C ASP A 111 -11.13 -6.68 8.11
N PRO A 112 -11.36 -7.68 8.98
CA PRO A 112 -12.43 -7.64 9.98
C PRO A 112 -12.42 -6.37 10.86
N ALA A 113 -11.25 -5.83 11.21
CA ALA A 113 -11.10 -4.59 11.96
C ALA A 113 -11.53 -3.37 11.14
N VAL A 114 -11.17 -3.33 9.84
CA VAL A 114 -11.66 -2.30 8.90
C VAL A 114 -13.18 -2.40 8.77
N LYS A 115 -13.75 -3.59 8.57
CA LYS A 115 -15.20 -3.80 8.53
C LYS A 115 -15.89 -3.37 9.83
N ALA A 116 -15.27 -3.61 10.99
CA ALA A 116 -15.81 -3.18 12.28
C ALA A 116 -15.87 -1.66 12.38
N GLN A 117 -14.82 -0.94 11.97
CA GLN A 117 -14.85 0.53 11.92
C GLN A 117 -15.88 1.05 10.91
N LEU A 118 -15.96 0.46 9.71
CA LEU A 118 -16.96 0.87 8.72
C LEU A 118 -18.40 0.68 9.19
N ARG A 119 -18.69 -0.36 9.97
CA ARG A 119 -20.00 -0.53 10.60
C ARG A 119 -20.33 0.57 11.60
N GLN A 120 -19.33 1.04 12.34
CA GLN A 120 -19.51 2.07 13.36
C GLN A 120 -19.74 3.47 12.76
N TYR A 121 -19.09 3.79 11.63
CA TYR A 121 -19.07 5.16 11.08
C TYR A 121 -19.79 5.34 9.74
N CYS A 122 -19.96 4.28 8.94
CA CYS A 122 -20.41 4.38 7.55
C CYS A 122 -21.53 3.37 7.21
N HIS A 123 -22.30 2.94 8.21
CA HIS A 123 -23.36 1.93 8.07
C HIS A 123 -22.90 0.62 7.39
N GLY A 124 -21.60 0.30 7.49
CA GLY A 124 -21.03 -0.95 6.98
C GLY A 124 -20.62 -0.94 5.51
N ARG A 125 -20.75 0.19 4.79
CA ARG A 125 -20.21 0.34 3.43
C ARG A 125 -18.89 1.10 3.43
N PHE A 126 -17.99 0.70 2.55
CA PHE A 126 -16.77 1.42 2.25
C PHE A 126 -17.00 2.41 1.10
N ASP A 127 -17.28 3.67 1.47
CA ASP A 127 -17.35 4.79 0.55
C ASP A 127 -16.38 5.89 1.01
N PRO A 128 -15.13 5.88 0.50
CA PRO A 128 -14.11 6.82 0.95
C PRO A 128 -14.37 8.27 0.54
N PHE A 129 -15.30 8.53 -0.40
CA PHE A 129 -15.66 9.89 -0.79
C PHE A 129 -16.57 10.58 0.23
N ALA A 130 -17.23 9.79 1.09
CA ALA A 130 -18.06 10.29 2.17
C ALA A 130 -17.29 10.51 3.48
N PHE A 131 -15.98 10.21 3.52
CA PHE A 131 -15.18 10.31 4.74
C PHE A 131 -14.81 11.75 5.06
N ASP A 132 -15.04 12.14 6.31
CA ASP A 132 -14.45 13.36 6.86
C ASP A 132 -12.96 13.16 7.20
N GLN A 133 -12.28 14.26 7.54
CA GLN A 133 -10.86 14.25 7.88
C GLN A 133 -10.53 13.28 9.03
N SER A 134 -11.39 13.23 10.05
CA SER A 134 -11.17 12.34 11.20
C SER A 134 -11.28 10.86 10.82
N MET A 135 -12.17 10.51 9.90
CA MET A 135 -12.31 9.15 9.39
C MET A 135 -11.13 8.77 8.48
N ILE A 136 -10.64 9.69 7.66
CA ILE A 136 -9.42 9.50 6.85
C ILE A 136 -8.22 9.18 7.76
N GLU A 137 -8.01 9.97 8.81
CA GLU A 137 -6.93 9.75 9.77
C GLU A 137 -7.09 8.42 10.53
N ARG A 138 -8.32 8.07 10.91
CA ARG A 138 -8.61 6.76 11.53
C ARG A 138 -8.29 5.61 10.59
N MET A 139 -8.66 5.70 9.32
CA MET A 139 -8.34 4.69 8.31
C MET A 139 -6.83 4.52 8.14
N VAL A 140 -6.08 5.62 8.01
CA VAL A 140 -4.61 5.57 7.91
C VAL A 140 -4.01 4.85 9.13
N ASN A 141 -4.42 5.23 10.34
CA ASN A 141 -3.94 4.60 11.57
C ASN A 141 -4.30 3.11 11.67
N LEU A 142 -5.50 2.75 11.24
CA LEU A 142 -5.97 1.37 11.24
C LEU A 142 -5.15 0.50 10.29
N LEU A 143 -4.94 0.97 9.06
CA LEU A 143 -4.18 0.27 8.04
C LEU A 143 -2.70 0.12 8.43
N ASN A 144 -2.15 1.05 9.21
CA ASN A 144 -0.81 0.92 9.77
C ASN A 144 -0.75 -0.25 10.76
N ARG A 145 -1.72 -0.33 11.68
CA ARG A 145 -1.76 -1.33 12.77
C ARG A 145 -2.11 -2.75 12.34
N SER A 146 -2.93 -2.93 11.31
CA SER A 146 -3.35 -4.25 10.85
C SER A 146 -2.16 -5.04 10.31
N GLN A 147 -1.67 -6.03 11.05
CA GLN A 147 -0.59 -6.93 10.60
C GLN A 147 -1.10 -7.76 9.41
N SER A 148 -0.35 -7.74 8.30
CA SER A 148 -0.69 -8.43 7.06
C SER A 148 -0.69 -9.95 7.23
N LEU A 149 -1.77 -10.62 6.81
CA LEU A 149 -1.89 -12.09 6.80
C LEU A 149 -1.21 -12.77 5.60
N ASP A 150 -0.36 -12.06 4.84
CA ASP A 150 0.38 -12.70 3.75
C ASP A 150 1.63 -11.88 3.38
N GLN A 151 2.77 -12.58 3.26
CA GLN A 151 4.00 -12.25 2.50
C GLN A 151 5.25 -11.73 3.28
N PRO A 152 6.45 -12.03 2.73
CA PRO A 152 7.69 -12.26 3.47
C PRO A 152 8.36 -10.96 3.91
N GLU A 153 9.25 -11.11 4.89
CA GLU A 153 10.09 -10.09 5.49
C GLU A 153 10.56 -9.03 4.46
N PRO A 154 10.46 -7.72 4.77
CA PRO A 154 10.93 -6.68 3.86
C PRO A 154 12.39 -6.96 3.50
N ALA A 155 12.71 -6.90 2.20
CA ALA A 155 14.09 -7.01 1.75
C ALA A 155 14.92 -5.97 2.51
N PRO A 156 16.07 -6.36 3.11
CA PRO A 156 16.86 -5.45 3.91
C PRO A 156 17.21 -4.22 3.08
N SER A 157 16.94 -3.05 3.64
CA SER A 157 17.41 -1.77 3.12
C SER A 157 18.91 -1.90 2.82
N PRO A 158 19.41 -1.48 1.64
CA PRO A 158 20.83 -1.56 1.36
C PRO A 158 21.57 -0.61 2.31
N ALA A 159 22.11 -1.17 3.39
CA ALA A 159 23.07 -0.49 4.24
C ALA A 159 24.28 -0.06 3.40
N PRO A 160 24.93 1.07 3.73
CA PRO A 160 26.09 1.54 2.99
C PRO A 160 27.19 0.47 3.04
N ALA A 161 27.77 0.19 1.88
CA ALA A 161 28.75 -0.86 1.69
C ALA A 161 29.90 -0.79 2.72
N SER A 162 29.97 -1.77 3.63
CA SER A 162 31.23 -2.29 4.17
C SER A 162 31.02 -3.57 4.99
N GLY A 163 31.52 -4.68 4.44
CA GLY A 163 31.81 -5.91 5.20
C GLY A 163 30.61 -6.78 5.59
N TRP A 164 30.91 -7.91 6.23
CA TRP A 164 29.98 -8.97 6.72
C TRP A 164 29.73 -10.15 5.76
N ARG A 165 30.76 -11.00 5.71
CA ARG A 165 30.73 -12.41 5.35
C ARG A 165 29.84 -13.21 6.33
N LYS A 166 29.11 -14.20 5.78
CA LYS A 166 28.57 -15.42 6.43
C LYS A 166 27.39 -15.28 7.42
N ILE A 167 26.14 -15.15 6.96
CA ILE A 167 24.98 -15.65 7.73
C ILE A 167 23.83 -16.06 6.79
N TRP A 168 23.90 -17.22 6.12
CA TRP A 168 22.70 -17.93 5.62
C TRP A 168 23.02 -19.44 5.53
N SER A 169 23.06 -20.13 6.69
CA SER A 169 23.30 -21.58 6.77
C SER A 169 22.09 -22.37 7.29
N TRP A 170 20.93 -21.75 7.50
CA TRP A 170 19.79 -22.41 8.14
C TRP A 170 18.47 -22.05 7.45
N LEU A 171 18.28 -22.50 6.21
CA LEU A 171 16.94 -22.62 5.60
C LEU A 171 17.00 -23.56 4.38
N ARG A 172 16.83 -24.86 4.65
CA ARG A 172 16.27 -25.81 3.69
C ARG A 172 15.44 -26.84 4.45
N LEU A 173 14.12 -26.73 4.32
CA LEU A 173 13.14 -27.81 4.37
C LEU A 173 11.96 -27.39 3.45
N PRO A 174 11.10 -28.28 2.92
CA PRO A 174 11.08 -29.75 3.01
C PRO A 174 10.88 -30.46 1.64
N GLY A 175 11.17 -31.77 1.58
CA GLY A 175 10.73 -32.67 0.52
C GLY A 175 9.93 -33.81 1.12
N LEU A 176 8.64 -33.89 0.77
CA LEU A 176 7.77 -35.04 0.99
C LEU A 176 7.80 -35.84 -0.32
N ASP A 177 8.25 -37.10 -0.28
CA ASP A 177 7.82 -38.10 -1.26
C ASP A 177 7.61 -39.45 -0.57
N ARG A 178 6.59 -40.18 -1.02
CA ARG A 178 6.14 -41.48 -0.53
C ARG A 178 6.76 -42.61 -1.39
N GLY A 179 6.85 -43.80 -0.81
CA GLY A 179 7.13 -45.07 -1.50
C GLY A 179 8.61 -45.45 -1.41
N VAL A 180 9.02 -46.64 -0.97
CA VAL A 180 8.37 -47.95 -0.83
C VAL A 180 8.86 -48.57 0.49
#